data_AF-A0A349LF20-F1
#
_entry.id   AF-A0A349LF20-F1
#
_cell.length_a   1.000
_cell.length_b   1.000
_cell.length_c   1.000
_cell.angle_alpha   90.00
_cell.angle_beta   90.00
_cell.angle_gamma   90.00
#
_symmetry.space_group_name_H-M   'P 1'
#
loop_
_entity.id
_entity.type
_entity.pdbx_description
1 polymer ?
#
loop_
_entity_poly.entity_id
_entity_poly.type
_entity_poly.pdbx_seq_one_letter_code
_entity_poly.pdbx_strand_id
1 'polypeptide(L)'
;MDRRTAIRTLASVSVLPVLAPERASELLDARRIIVAAERVSTSLSQSELEIVGLVADIILPRTGSPSATDLDVPAFVDLIVSEWMDDKDSDDFLLGLRMLDTESVVRFGIGFTESSSDQQHTLVSELDAQMPEPG
;
A
#
# COMPACT_ATOMS: atom_id res chain seq x y z
N MET A 1 1.27 -36.20 5.65
CA MET A 1 0.40 -35.27 6.39
C MET A 1 -0.53 -34.60 5.40
N ASP A 2 -1.84 -34.69 5.65
CA ASP A 2 -2.87 -34.27 4.69
C ASP A 2 -3.17 -32.77 4.88
N ARG A 3 -3.10 -31.97 3.80
CA ARG A 3 -3.28 -30.51 3.85
C ARG A 3 -4.63 -30.13 4.44
N ARG A 4 -5.66 -30.97 4.23
CA ARG A 4 -6.98 -30.82 4.84
C ARG A 4 -6.99 -31.05 6.34
N THR A 5 -6.21 -32.01 6.82
CA THR A 5 -6.11 -32.29 8.25
C THR A 5 -5.43 -31.13 8.97
N ALA A 6 -4.39 -30.54 8.37
CA ALA A 6 -3.73 -29.34 8.89
C ALA A 6 -4.66 -28.12 8.97
N ILE A 7 -5.46 -27.89 7.92
CA ILE A 7 -6.45 -26.79 7.90
C ILE A 7 -7.56 -27.03 8.93
N ARG A 8 -8.05 -28.27 9.08
CA ARG A 8 -9.12 -28.59 10.04
C ARG A 8 -8.64 -28.48 11.49
N THR A 9 -7.39 -28.83 11.79
CA THR A 9 -6.80 -28.64 13.11
C THR A 9 -6.60 -27.18 13.47
N LEU A 10 -6.27 -26.32 12.48
CA LEU A 10 -6.20 -24.87 12.67
C LEU A 10 -7.58 -24.26 12.94
N ALA A 11 -8.62 -24.70 12.23
CA ALA A 11 -9.98 -24.21 12.44
C ALA A 11 -10.57 -24.56 13.84
N SER A 12 -10.12 -25.66 14.46
CA SER A 12 -10.55 -26.01 15.82
C SER A 12 -9.95 -25.14 16.93
N VAL A 13 -8.91 -24.34 16.65
CA VAL A 13 -8.25 -23.48 17.65
C VAL A 13 -9.05 -22.21 17.95
N SER A 14 -9.93 -21.77 17.04
CA SER A 14 -10.66 -20.50 17.16
C SER A 14 -11.76 -20.45 18.22
N VAL A 15 -12.17 -21.59 18.80
CA VAL A 15 -13.25 -21.67 19.83
C VAL A 15 -12.71 -21.89 21.25
N LEU A 16 -11.39 -21.97 21.44
CA LEU A 16 -10.76 -22.33 22.72
C LEU A 16 -10.30 -21.18 23.67
N PRO A 17 -10.66 -19.89 23.56
CA PRO A 17 -10.04 -18.89 24.44
C PRO A 17 -10.52 -18.96 25.90
N VAL A 18 -11.57 -19.74 26.21
CA VAL A 18 -12.21 -19.74 27.54
C VAL A 18 -11.65 -20.82 28.50
N LEU A 19 -10.92 -21.84 28.01
CA LEU A 19 -10.68 -23.06 28.81
C LEU A 19 -9.22 -23.32 29.24
N ALA A 20 -8.22 -22.59 28.75
CA ALA A 20 -6.81 -22.91 29.05
C ALA A 20 -5.90 -21.66 29.14
N PRO A 21 -5.86 -20.95 30.28
CA PRO A 21 -4.97 -19.80 30.47
C PRO A 21 -3.48 -20.15 30.37
N GLU A 22 -3.12 -21.42 30.59
CA GLU A 22 -1.75 -21.95 30.51
C GLU A 22 -1.13 -21.85 29.09
N ARG A 23 -1.96 -21.76 28.04
CA ARG A 23 -1.54 -21.66 26.63
C ARG A 23 -1.64 -20.25 26.07
N ALA A 24 -1.90 -19.26 26.92
CA ALA A 24 -1.97 -17.86 26.51
C ALA A 24 -0.63 -17.35 25.93
N SER A 25 0.51 -17.83 26.44
CA SER A 25 1.84 -17.48 25.91
C SER A 25 2.06 -17.98 24.49
N GLU A 26 1.74 -19.25 24.21
CA GLU A 26 1.84 -19.85 22.87
C GLU A 26 0.94 -19.12 21.86
N LEU A 27 -0.24 -18.67 22.28
CA LEU A 27 -1.16 -17.87 21.46
C LEU A 27 -0.68 -16.44 21.22
N LEU A 28 -0.04 -15.80 22.22
CA LEU A 28 0.58 -14.48 22.04
C LEU A 28 1.75 -14.55 21.06
N ASP A 29 2.52 -15.63 21.09
CA ASP A 29 3.61 -15.88 20.13
C ASP A 29 3.05 -16.16 18.74
N ALA A 30 1.97 -16.95 18.60
CA ALA A 30 1.29 -17.16 17.32
C ALA A 30 0.71 -15.85 16.76
N ARG A 31 0.10 -15.01 17.62
CA ARG A 31 -0.38 -13.67 17.24
C ARG A 31 0.78 -12.78 16.81
N ARG A 32 1.92 -12.81 17.50
CA ARG A 32 3.13 -12.08 17.06
C ARG A 32 3.64 -12.56 15.71
N ILE A 33 3.57 -13.85 15.41
CA ILE A 33 3.96 -14.38 14.09
C ILE A 33 2.99 -13.93 12.99
N ILE A 34 1.68 -13.92 13.24
CA ILE A 34 0.67 -13.42 12.30
C ILE A 34 0.84 -11.91 12.08
N VAL A 35 1.01 -11.13 13.16
CA VAL A 35 1.25 -9.68 13.09
C VAL A 35 2.62 -9.36 12.47
N ALA A 36 3.63 -10.19 12.67
CA ALA A 36 4.94 -10.03 12.01
C ALA A 36 4.93 -10.53 10.55
N ALA A 37 3.92 -11.32 10.15
CA ALA A 37 3.64 -11.61 8.75
C ALA A 37 2.82 -10.49 8.11
N GLU A 38 1.99 -9.78 8.88
CA GLU A 38 1.51 -8.42 8.61
C GLU A 38 2.60 -7.38 8.92
N ARG A 39 3.85 -7.62 8.50
CA ARG A 39 4.76 -6.48 8.33
C ARG A 39 4.20 -5.64 7.19
N VAL A 40 3.26 -4.77 7.54
CA VAL A 40 2.95 -3.56 6.81
C VAL A 40 4.31 -2.88 6.68
N SER A 41 4.79 -2.78 5.44
CA SER A 41 5.91 -1.91 5.17
C SER A 41 5.58 -0.52 5.72
N THR A 42 6.59 0.23 6.14
CA THR A 42 6.38 1.58 6.69
C THR A 42 7.37 2.55 6.07
N SER A 43 7.74 2.31 4.81
CA SER A 43 8.68 3.21 4.12
C SER A 43 8.00 4.49 3.70
N LEU A 44 6.72 4.41 3.32
CA LEU A 44 5.88 5.53 2.96
C LEU A 44 5.04 5.99 4.15
N SER A 45 4.90 7.30 4.31
CA SER A 45 3.93 7.91 5.22
C SER A 45 2.49 7.72 4.72
N GLN A 46 1.52 7.92 5.62
CA GLN A 46 0.10 7.83 5.26
C GLN A 46 -0.28 8.79 4.11
N SER A 47 0.25 10.01 4.11
CA SER A 47 0.02 10.98 3.03
C SER A 47 0.65 10.54 1.71
N GLU A 48 1.82 9.92 1.74
CA GLU A 48 2.49 9.40 0.54
C GLU A 48 1.72 8.19 -0.03
N LEU A 49 1.22 7.31 0.83
CA LEU A 49 0.34 6.19 0.43
C LEU A 49 -0.96 6.68 -0.23
N GLU A 50 -1.55 7.76 0.27
CA GLU A 50 -2.74 8.37 -0.33
C GLU A 50 -2.46 8.94 -1.72
N ILE A 51 -1.33 9.63 -1.89
CA ILE A 51 -0.90 10.12 -3.21
C ILE A 51 -0.69 8.93 -4.16
N VAL A 52 0.03 7.89 -3.72
CA VAL A 52 0.26 6.67 -4.51
C VAL A 52 -1.06 6.02 -4.91
N GLY A 53 -2.03 5.91 -4.00
CA GLY A 53 -3.34 5.35 -4.29
C GLY A 53 -4.11 6.14 -5.35
N LEU A 54 -4.15 7.46 -5.23
CA LEU A 54 -4.81 8.32 -6.22
C LEU A 54 -4.14 8.24 -7.59
N VAL A 55 -2.81 8.29 -7.65
CA VAL A 55 -2.06 8.14 -8.90
C VAL A 55 -2.30 6.76 -9.50
N ALA A 56 -2.26 5.70 -8.69
CA ALA A 56 -2.49 4.34 -9.16
C ALA A 56 -3.91 4.12 -9.67
N ASP A 57 -4.92 4.71 -9.03
CA ASP A 57 -6.31 4.67 -9.51
C ASP A 57 -6.54 5.53 -10.75
N ILE A 58 -5.75 6.60 -10.96
CA ILE A 58 -5.78 7.37 -12.22
C ILE A 58 -5.25 6.53 -13.37
N ILE A 59 -4.17 5.78 -13.14
CA ILE A 59 -3.55 4.90 -14.16
C ILE A 59 -4.41 3.65 -14.39
N LEU A 60 -4.91 3.03 -13.32
CA LEU A 60 -5.72 1.81 -13.31
C LEU A 60 -7.07 2.06 -12.61
N PRO A 61 -7.98 2.80 -13.25
CA PRO A 61 -9.26 3.13 -12.66
C PRO A 61 -10.17 1.91 -12.52
N ARG A 62 -11.15 2.02 -11.62
CA ARG A 62 -12.23 1.03 -11.56
C ARG A 62 -13.01 1.07 -12.86
N THR A 63 -13.00 -0.03 -13.60
CA THR A 63 -13.79 -0.21 -14.83
C THR A 63 -14.57 -1.53 -14.74
N GLY A 64 -14.56 -2.35 -15.79
CA GLY A 64 -15.04 -3.74 -15.68
C GLY A 64 -14.19 -4.61 -14.74
N SER A 65 -13.05 -4.10 -14.27
CA SER A 65 -12.19 -4.66 -13.23
C SER A 65 -12.12 -3.73 -11.99
N PRO A 66 -11.72 -4.26 -10.82
CA PRO A 66 -11.37 -3.44 -9.65
C PRO A 66 -10.27 -2.41 -9.98
N SER A 67 -10.20 -1.32 -9.21
CA SER A 67 -9.13 -0.32 -9.32
C SER A 67 -7.83 -0.78 -8.65
N ALA A 68 -6.77 0.02 -8.75
CA ALA A 68 -5.51 -0.25 -8.06
C ALA A 68 -5.68 -0.29 -6.54
N THR A 69 -6.40 0.68 -5.96
CA THR A 69 -6.64 0.72 -4.51
C THR A 69 -7.50 -0.45 -4.04
N ASP A 70 -8.43 -0.95 -4.86
CA ASP A 70 -9.21 -2.15 -4.54
C ASP A 70 -8.37 -3.42 -4.41
N LEU A 71 -7.19 -3.41 -5.03
CA LEU A 71 -6.23 -4.51 -5.05
C LEU A 71 -5.05 -4.26 -4.11
N ASP A 72 -5.14 -3.23 -3.25
CA ASP A 72 -4.12 -2.86 -2.27
C ASP A 72 -2.74 -2.57 -2.90
N VAL A 73 -2.77 -2.00 -4.12
CA VAL A 73 -1.55 -1.56 -4.83
C VAL A 73 -0.70 -0.58 -3.99
N PRO A 74 -1.26 0.37 -3.21
CA PRO A 74 -0.43 1.24 -2.36
C PRO A 74 0.44 0.47 -1.36
N ALA A 75 -0.12 -0.56 -0.71
CA ALA A 75 0.63 -1.41 0.22
C ALA A 75 1.71 -2.23 -0.50
N PHE A 76 1.42 -2.68 -1.74
CA PHE A 76 2.42 -3.34 -2.57
C PHE A 76 3.56 -2.40 -2.96
N VAL A 77 3.27 -1.16 -3.36
CA VAL A 77 4.29 -0.17 -3.70
C VAL A 77 5.18 0.11 -2.49
N ASP A 78 4.61 0.30 -1.31
CA ASP A 78 5.38 0.53 -0.08
C ASP A 78 6.29 -0.66 0.28
N LEU A 79 5.87 -1.89 0.01
CA LEU A 79 6.73 -3.07 0.13
C LEU A 79 7.90 -3.05 -0.87
N ILE A 80 7.67 -2.64 -2.12
CA ILE A 80 8.73 -2.51 -3.12
C ILE A 80 9.73 -1.43 -2.70
N VAL A 81 9.24 -0.29 -2.23
CA VAL A 81 10.09 0.80 -1.75
C VAL A 81 10.94 0.35 -0.55
N SER A 82 10.37 -0.40 0.39
CA SER A 82 11.10 -0.82 1.60
C SER A 82 12.10 -1.94 1.38
N GLU A 83 11.76 -2.92 0.53
CA GLU A 83 12.54 -4.16 0.44
C GLU A 83 13.45 -4.19 -0.81
N TRP A 84 13.09 -3.48 -1.89
CA TRP A 84 13.70 -3.68 -3.22
C TRP A 84 14.40 -2.44 -3.78
N MET A 85 14.03 -1.23 -3.36
CA MET A 85 14.69 0.01 -3.80
C MET A 85 15.95 0.27 -2.95
N ASP A 86 17.00 0.80 -3.57
CA ASP A 86 18.12 1.35 -2.82
C ASP A 86 17.78 2.75 -2.27
N ASP A 87 18.60 3.26 -1.36
CA ASP A 87 18.36 4.55 -0.70
C ASP A 87 18.17 5.70 -1.71
N LYS A 88 18.93 5.68 -2.81
CA LYS A 88 18.88 6.74 -3.82
C LYS A 88 17.57 6.65 -4.61
N ASP A 89 17.19 5.48 -5.07
CA ASP A 89 15.95 5.27 -5.81
C ASP A 89 14.71 5.55 -4.94
N SER A 90 14.76 5.17 -3.66
CA SER A 90 13.70 5.47 -2.68
C SER A 90 13.57 6.99 -2.44
N ASP A 91 14.69 7.70 -2.25
CA ASP A 91 14.71 9.15 -2.09
C ASP A 91 14.17 9.87 -3.34
N ASP A 92 14.56 9.42 -4.53
CA ASP A 92 14.07 9.96 -5.81
C ASP A 92 12.55 9.75 -5.96
N PHE A 93 12.04 8.57 -5.57
CA PHE A 93 10.61 8.27 -5.57
C PHE A 93 9.83 9.17 -4.60
N LEU A 94 10.27 9.28 -3.35
CA LEU A 94 9.66 10.15 -2.35
C LEU A 94 9.70 11.63 -2.75
N LEU A 95 10.79 12.06 -3.41
CA LEU A 95 10.88 13.40 -3.98
C LEU A 95 9.82 13.62 -5.06
N GLY A 96 9.61 12.63 -5.95
CA GLY A 96 8.55 12.67 -6.95
C GLY A 96 7.15 12.86 -6.35
N LEU A 97 6.81 12.11 -5.28
CA LEU A 97 5.53 12.26 -4.57
C LEU A 97 5.35 13.68 -4.00
N ARG A 98 6.40 14.23 -3.36
CA ARG A 98 6.37 15.59 -2.82
C ARG A 98 6.28 16.66 -3.91
N MET A 99 6.92 16.44 -5.04
CA MET A 99 6.85 17.36 -6.19
C MET A 99 5.44 17.43 -6.76
N LEU A 100 4.75 16.29 -6.86
CA LEU A 100 3.37 16.24 -7.33
C LEU A 100 2.42 17.04 -6.41
N ASP A 101 2.57 16.86 -5.09
CA ASP A 101 1.80 17.63 -4.10
C ASP A 101 2.11 19.13 -4.17
N THR A 102 3.39 19.48 -4.27
CA THR A 102 3.84 20.87 -4.43
C THR A 102 3.27 21.50 -5.69
N GLU A 103 3.27 20.78 -6.81
CA GLU A 103 2.76 21.29 -8.08
C GLU A 103 1.24 21.55 -8.01
N SER A 104 0.49 20.69 -7.31
CA SER A 104 -0.93 20.94 -7.03
C SER A 104 -1.13 22.22 -6.23
N VAL A 105 -0.35 22.43 -5.16
CA VAL A 105 -0.42 23.66 -4.36
C VAL A 105 -0.08 24.89 -5.19
N VAL A 106 0.96 24.82 -6.02
CA VAL A 106 1.39 25.93 -6.88
C VAL A 106 0.32 26.30 -7.91
N ARG A 107 -0.33 25.33 -8.53
CA ARG A 107 -1.30 25.58 -9.62
C ARG A 107 -2.71 25.85 -9.13
N PHE A 108 -3.14 25.19 -8.07
CA PHE A 108 -4.53 25.16 -7.62
C PHE A 108 -4.72 25.70 -6.21
N GLY A 109 -3.64 25.92 -5.46
CA GLY A 109 -3.69 26.45 -4.08
C GLY A 109 -4.04 25.41 -3.02
N ILE A 110 -4.14 24.13 -3.39
CA ILE A 110 -4.54 23.01 -2.52
C ILE A 110 -3.67 21.78 -2.81
N GLY A 111 -3.47 20.93 -1.80
CA GLY A 111 -2.68 19.69 -1.93
C GLY A 111 -3.28 18.74 -2.97
N PHE A 112 -2.46 17.83 -3.51
CA PHE A 112 -2.87 16.92 -4.58
C PHE A 112 -4.02 16.02 -4.13
N THR A 113 -3.93 15.47 -2.91
CA THR A 113 -4.97 14.60 -2.33
C THR A 113 -6.30 15.33 -2.10
N GLU A 114 -6.25 16.64 -1.84
CA GLU A 114 -7.42 17.51 -1.62
C GLU A 114 -7.96 18.14 -2.90
N SER A 115 -7.22 18.04 -4.01
CA SER A 115 -7.60 18.60 -5.31
C SER A 115 -8.73 17.82 -5.99
N SER A 116 -9.40 18.44 -6.96
CA SER A 116 -10.49 17.79 -7.69
C SER A 116 -9.96 16.66 -8.59
N SER A 117 -10.80 15.68 -8.91
CA SER A 117 -10.40 14.57 -9.80
C SER A 117 -9.85 15.07 -11.14
N ASP A 118 -10.44 16.12 -11.73
CA ASP A 118 -9.95 16.72 -12.97
C ASP A 118 -8.56 17.36 -12.81
N GLN A 119 -8.29 17.99 -11.66
CA GLN A 119 -6.98 18.58 -11.33
C GLN A 119 -5.92 17.49 -11.16
N GLN A 120 -6.26 16.41 -10.45
CA GLN A 120 -5.38 15.25 -10.26
C GLN A 120 -5.05 14.59 -11.60
N HIS A 121 -6.06 14.31 -12.43
CA HIS A 121 -5.88 13.74 -13.76
C HIS A 121 -5.00 14.61 -14.66
N THR A 122 -5.18 15.94 -14.61
CA THR A 122 -4.38 16.88 -15.39
C THR A 122 -2.90 16.78 -15.01
N LEU A 123 -2.59 16.84 -13.72
CA LEU A 123 -1.20 16.75 -13.23
C LEU A 123 -0.53 15.43 -13.60
N VAL A 124 -1.23 14.31 -13.39
CA VAL A 124 -0.68 12.97 -13.69
C VAL A 124 -0.48 12.77 -15.19
N SER A 125 -1.43 13.21 -16.02
CA SER A 125 -1.30 13.08 -17.49
C SER A 125 -0.18 13.93 -18.06
N GLU A 126 0.05 15.12 -17.50
CA GLU A 126 1.18 15.97 -17.89
C GLU A 126 2.52 15.39 -17.44
N LEU A 127 2.58 14.74 -16.28
CA LEU A 127 3.78 14.05 -15.81
C LEU A 127 4.15 12.91 -16.76
N ASP A 128 3.16 12.11 -17.18
CA ASP A 128 3.34 11.03 -18.14
C ASP A 128 3.89 11.53 -19.48
N ALA A 129 3.35 12.64 -20.00
CA ALA A 129 3.80 13.24 -21.26
C ALA A 129 5.25 13.81 -21.21
N GLN A 130 5.78 14.07 -20.02
CA GLN A 130 7.16 14.54 -19.82
C GLN A 130 8.16 13.38 -19.71
N MET A 131 7.69 12.15 -19.52
CA MET A 131 8.57 11.00 -19.48
C MET A 131 9.08 10.68 -20.90
N PRO A 132 10.39 10.48 -21.08
CA PRO A 132 10.90 10.00 -22.35
C PRO A 132 10.32 8.61 -22.65
N GLU A 133 9.85 8.38 -23.88
CA GLU A 133 9.39 7.07 -24.34
C GLU A 133 10.43 5.99 -23.97
N PRO A 134 10.02 4.90 -23.31
CA PRO A 134 10.93 3.82 -23.00
C PRO A 134 11.42 3.21 -24.33
N GLY A 135 12.72 3.38 -24.62
CA GLY A 135 13.39 2.84 -25.79
C GLY A 135 13.56 1.32 -25.75
#